data_AF-A0A9D0TEQ6-F1
#
_entry.id   AF-A0A9D0TEQ6-F1
#
_cell.length_a   1.000
_cell.length_b   1.000
_cell.length_c   1.000
_cell.angle_alpha   90.00
_cell.angle_beta   90.00
_cell.angle_gamma   90.00
#
_symmetry.space_group_name_H-M   'P 1'
#
loop_
_entity.id
_entity.type
_entity.pdbx_description
1 polymer ?
#
loop_
_entity_poly.entity_id
_entity_poly.type
_entity_poly.pdbx_seq_one_letter_code
_entity_poly.pdbx_strand_id
1 'polypeptide(L)'
;MNKKLIVTAMGLVLAGGMGLANADVKLYGQLDVSLDATDSDVQSADGVRRASEVGQNSLGYEDDINMNSNTSAVGVKGSEDLGNGMSAFFKVEWDADLVNGGSFKGRDQYIGIKMEQFGKLSFGTMSTAYKSPGSKIDAFYRTPLQMRAVGLQSNLHSGKGEEGQGRATNTARYDSPKFNGVSVMATYTFDSNKQGNVEDDDPYSLGIQYKGGNFYAAAS
;
A
#
# COMPACT_ATOMS: atom_id res chain seq x y z
N MET A 1 35.21 -8.15 28.53
CA MET A 1 34.62 -9.00 27.48
C MET A 1 33.74 -8.12 26.61
N ASN A 2 34.25 -7.67 25.46
CA ASN A 2 33.55 -6.73 24.58
C ASN A 2 33.08 -7.50 23.34
N LYS A 3 31.77 -7.77 23.22
CA LYS A 3 31.21 -8.34 22.00
C LYS A 3 30.76 -7.19 21.10
N LYS A 4 31.52 -6.95 20.02
CA LYS A 4 31.11 -6.04 18.94
C LYS A 4 30.11 -6.78 18.05
N LEU A 5 28.96 -6.16 17.83
CA LEU A 5 27.94 -6.59 16.88
C LEU A 5 28.55 -6.65 15.47
N ILE A 6 28.43 -7.78 14.78
CA ILE A 6 28.70 -7.87 13.35
C ILE A 6 27.40 -7.49 12.64
N VAL A 7 27.36 -6.26 12.11
CA VAL A 7 26.38 -5.83 11.11
C VAL A 7 26.91 -6.31 9.77
N THR A 8 26.46 -7.47 9.30
CA THR A 8 26.74 -7.94 7.94
C THR A 8 25.74 -7.29 6.99
N ALA A 9 26.28 -6.44 6.13
CA ALA A 9 25.66 -5.74 5.02
C ALA A 9 24.58 -6.54 4.26
N MET A 10 23.36 -6.01 4.22
CA MET A 10 22.36 -6.30 3.17
C MET A 10 22.62 -5.44 1.94
N GLY A 11 23.88 -5.36 1.51
CA GLY A 11 24.28 -4.63 0.32
C GLY A 11 24.18 -5.54 -0.90
N LEU A 12 23.23 -5.23 -1.80
CA LEU A 12 23.33 -5.45 -3.24
C LEU A 12 24.21 -6.64 -3.70
N VAL A 13 23.72 -7.86 -3.52
CA VAL A 13 24.14 -9.01 -4.35
C VAL A 13 23.03 -9.23 -5.38
N LEU A 14 22.98 -8.34 -6.37
CA LEU A 14 22.34 -8.62 -7.65
C LEU A 14 23.46 -8.89 -8.64
N ALA A 15 23.44 -10.11 -9.18
CA ALA A 15 24.33 -10.67 -10.19
C ALA A 15 25.70 -11.20 -9.71
N GLY A 16 25.80 -12.53 -9.62
CA GLY A 16 27.09 -13.21 -9.81
C GLY A 16 27.51 -14.18 -8.71
N GLY A 17 26.79 -15.31 -8.61
CA GLY A 17 27.36 -16.59 -8.17
C GLY A 17 27.67 -16.76 -6.69
N MET A 18 26.83 -17.51 -5.98
CA MET A 18 27.22 -18.56 -5.02
C MET A 18 25.98 -19.40 -4.68
N GLY A 19 26.02 -20.69 -4.99
CA GLY A 19 25.14 -21.72 -4.43
C GLY A 19 23.80 -21.92 -5.15
N LEU A 20 23.48 -23.18 -5.43
CA LEU A 20 22.24 -23.63 -6.05
C LEU A 20 21.04 -23.41 -5.10
N ALA A 21 20.41 -22.23 -5.18
CA ALA A 21 19.04 -22.00 -4.73
C ALA A 21 18.33 -21.18 -5.81
N ASN A 22 17.34 -21.77 -6.48
CA ASN A 22 16.56 -21.09 -7.53
C ASN A 22 15.63 -20.08 -6.86
N ALA A 23 16.08 -18.84 -6.63
CA ALA A 23 15.18 -17.77 -6.22
C ALA A 23 14.12 -17.56 -7.30
N ASP A 24 12.84 -17.74 -6.94
CA ASP A 24 11.72 -17.59 -7.86
C ASP A 24 11.39 -16.11 -8.01
N VAL A 25 12.00 -15.46 -9.01
CA VAL A 25 11.79 -14.04 -9.32
C VAL A 25 10.74 -13.90 -10.42
N LYS A 26 9.71 -13.11 -10.13
CA LYS A 26 8.55 -12.89 -11.01
C LYS A 26 8.35 -11.40 -11.29
N LEU A 27 8.30 -11.05 -12.57
CA LEU A 27 7.68 -9.80 -13.03
C LEU A 27 6.16 -9.97 -12.99
N TYR A 28 5.46 -8.96 -12.49
CA TYR A 28 4.00 -8.93 -12.45
C TYR A 28 3.50 -7.49 -12.59
N GLY A 29 2.20 -7.34 -12.83
CA GLY A 29 1.56 -6.04 -12.87
C GLY A 29 0.06 -6.18 -13.04
N GLN A 30 -0.61 -5.05 -12.95
CA GLN A 30 -2.02 -4.87 -13.29
C GLN A 30 -2.13 -3.54 -14.02
N LEU A 31 -2.84 -3.54 -15.14
CA LEU A 31 -3.21 -2.35 -15.87
C LEU A 31 -4.73 -2.24 -15.82
N ASP A 32 -5.23 -1.10 -15.36
CA ASP A 32 -6.65 -0.82 -15.20
C ASP A 32 -6.92 0.60 -15.72
N VAL A 33 -7.86 0.68 -16.67
CA VAL A 33 -8.26 1.92 -17.32
C VAL A 33 -9.78 1.94 -17.41
N SER A 34 -10.39 3.06 -17.04
CA SER A 34 -11.83 3.29 -17.13
C SER A 34 -12.15 4.55 -17.93
N LEU A 35 -13.38 4.62 -18.42
CA LEU A 35 -14.03 5.86 -18.85
C LEU A 35 -15.12 6.17 -17.82
N ASP A 36 -15.00 7.31 -17.17
CA ASP A 36 -15.84 7.68 -16.05
C ASP A 36 -16.61 8.95 -16.38
N ALA A 37 -17.93 8.85 -16.37
CA ALA A 37 -18.82 9.99 -16.49
C ALA A 37 -19.14 10.50 -15.09
N THR A 38 -18.70 11.71 -14.76
CA THR A 38 -18.96 12.35 -13.48
C THR A 38 -19.74 13.63 -13.68
N ASP A 39 -20.82 13.78 -12.91
CA ASP A 39 -21.56 15.03 -12.76
C ASP A 39 -21.24 15.60 -11.37
N SER A 40 -20.77 16.85 -11.34
CA SER A 40 -20.44 17.56 -10.11
C SER A 40 -21.26 18.85 -10.02
N ASP A 41 -22.35 18.80 -9.25
CA ASP A 41 -23.09 19.98 -8.85
C ASP A 41 -22.31 20.75 -7.76
N VAL A 42 -21.79 21.94 -8.07
CA VAL A 42 -21.24 22.81 -7.02
C VAL A 42 -22.39 23.36 -6.17
N GLN A 43 -22.38 23.00 -4.89
CA GLN A 43 -23.21 23.66 -3.89
C GLN A 43 -22.41 24.84 -3.32
N SER A 44 -22.77 26.07 -3.70
CA SER A 44 -22.21 27.27 -3.04
C SER A 44 -22.60 27.27 -1.57
N ALA A 45 -21.62 27.49 -0.68
CA ALA A 45 -21.81 27.47 0.78
C ALA A 45 -22.80 28.54 1.31
N ASP A 46 -23.16 29.53 0.49
CA ASP A 46 -24.12 30.59 0.78
C ASP A 46 -25.50 30.39 0.12
N GLY A 47 -25.72 29.28 -0.61
CA GLY A 47 -26.96 28.98 -1.31
C GLY A 47 -27.25 29.84 -2.54
N VAL A 48 -26.31 30.70 -2.98
CA VAL A 48 -26.51 31.59 -4.13
C VAL A 48 -25.86 31.00 -5.39
N ARG A 49 -26.67 30.56 -6.35
CA ARG A 49 -26.18 30.18 -7.69
C ARG A 49 -25.79 31.43 -8.50
N ARG A 50 -24.52 31.84 -8.41
CA ARG A 50 -23.98 32.94 -9.25
C ARG A 50 -23.41 32.36 -10.54
N ALA A 51 -24.14 32.49 -11.63
CA ALA A 51 -23.57 32.37 -12.97
C ALA A 51 -22.81 33.67 -13.27
N SER A 52 -21.48 33.70 -13.17
CA SER A 52 -20.70 34.88 -13.57
C SER A 52 -19.26 34.52 -13.93
N GLU A 53 -19.00 34.55 -15.24
CA GLU A 53 -17.84 35.20 -15.89
C GLU A 53 -16.45 35.03 -15.25
N VAL A 54 -16.04 33.79 -15.02
CA VAL A 54 -14.62 33.41 -14.91
C VAL A 54 -14.49 32.15 -15.77
N GLY A 55 -13.45 32.07 -16.60
CA GLY A 55 -13.29 31.06 -17.64
C GLY A 55 -13.74 29.66 -17.20
N GLN A 56 -14.34 28.93 -18.14
CA GLN A 56 -14.94 27.59 -18.04
C GLN A 56 -14.06 26.48 -17.41
N ASN A 57 -12.97 26.81 -16.73
CA ASN A 57 -11.96 25.90 -16.22
C ASN A 57 -11.56 26.20 -14.75
N SER A 58 -12.41 26.90 -13.98
CA SER A 58 -12.06 27.32 -12.60
C SER A 58 -13.18 27.24 -11.57
N LEU A 59 -14.35 26.69 -11.94
CA LEU A 59 -15.48 26.53 -11.01
C LEU A 59 -16.08 25.11 -10.99
N GLY A 60 -15.41 24.08 -11.52
CA GLY A 60 -15.72 22.68 -11.20
C GLY A 60 -17.12 22.16 -11.55
N TYR A 61 -17.80 22.79 -12.51
CA TYR A 61 -19.01 22.24 -13.13
C TYR A 61 -18.60 21.55 -14.43
N GLU A 62 -18.20 20.29 -14.37
CA GLU A 62 -17.97 19.50 -15.58
C GLU A 62 -18.71 18.17 -15.48
N ASP A 63 -19.81 18.06 -16.23
CA ASP A 63 -20.26 16.79 -16.80
C ASP A 63 -19.15 16.35 -17.75
N ASP A 64 -18.25 15.50 -17.25
CA ASP A 64 -17.08 15.09 -18.01
C ASP A 64 -17.02 13.57 -18.14
N ILE A 65 -16.62 13.11 -19.32
CA ILE A 65 -16.26 11.72 -19.58
C ILE A 65 -14.74 11.66 -19.60
N ASN A 66 -14.18 11.32 -18.45
CA ASN A 66 -12.74 11.25 -18.27
C ASN A 66 -12.23 9.82 -18.48
N MET A 67 -11.10 9.69 -19.15
CA MET A 67 -10.32 8.45 -19.09
C MET A 67 -9.45 8.48 -17.84
N ASN A 68 -9.46 7.40 -17.05
CA ASN A 68 -8.67 7.30 -15.82
C ASN A 68 -7.83 6.02 -15.82
N SER A 69 -6.61 6.11 -15.28
CA SER A 69 -5.80 4.93 -14.96
C SER A 69 -5.95 4.58 -13.49
N ASN A 70 -6.55 3.44 -13.19
CA ASN A 70 -6.93 3.12 -11.82
C ASN A 70 -5.91 2.25 -11.11
N THR A 71 -4.99 2.87 -10.36
CA THR A 71 -4.03 2.12 -9.53
C THR A 71 -3.21 1.09 -10.35
N SER A 72 -3.00 1.36 -11.64
CA SER A 72 -2.16 0.57 -12.52
C SER A 72 -0.75 0.51 -11.96
N ALA A 73 -0.14 -0.67 -11.98
CA ALA A 73 1.14 -0.91 -11.36
C ALA A 73 1.91 -2.04 -12.03
N VAL A 74 3.23 -1.92 -12.01
CA VAL A 74 4.18 -2.95 -12.42
C VAL A 74 5.15 -3.22 -11.28
N GLY A 75 5.61 -4.45 -11.12
CA GLY A 75 6.54 -4.78 -10.06
C GLY A 75 7.28 -6.09 -10.27
N VAL A 76 8.33 -6.25 -9.48
CA VAL A 76 9.10 -7.49 -9.38
C VAL A 76 9.01 -7.98 -7.94
N LYS A 77 8.80 -9.29 -7.78
CA LYS A 77 8.82 -9.95 -6.48
C LYS A 77 9.62 -11.23 -6.58
N GLY A 78 10.24 -11.60 -5.47
CA GLY A 78 10.99 -12.85 -5.39
C GLY A 78 10.89 -13.49 -4.03
N SER A 79 11.15 -14.79 -3.99
CA SER A 79 11.33 -15.54 -2.74
C SER A 79 12.47 -16.55 -2.90
N GLU A 80 13.23 -16.73 -1.83
CA GLU A 80 14.27 -17.73 -1.72
C GLU A 80 14.03 -18.55 -0.46
N ASP A 81 14.05 -19.88 -0.60
CA ASP A 81 13.97 -20.79 0.53
C ASP A 81 15.33 -20.82 1.24
N LEU A 82 15.34 -20.47 2.53
CA LEU A 82 16.53 -20.48 3.39
C LEU A 82 16.68 -21.81 4.15
N GLY A 83 15.74 -22.75 3.94
CA GLY A 83 15.65 -24.01 4.66
C GLY A 83 14.97 -23.87 6.03
N ASN A 84 14.72 -25.02 6.67
CA ASN A 84 14.13 -25.10 8.02
C ASN A 84 12.80 -24.33 8.19
N GLY A 85 11.98 -24.25 7.14
CA GLY A 85 10.70 -23.54 7.16
C GLY A 85 10.84 -22.01 7.17
N MET A 86 11.98 -21.48 6.73
CA MET A 86 12.24 -20.05 6.60
C MET A 86 12.48 -19.66 5.14
N SER A 87 11.91 -18.54 4.70
CA SER A 87 12.17 -17.98 3.38
C SER A 87 12.42 -16.48 3.44
N ALA A 88 13.38 -15.98 2.65
CA ALA A 88 13.52 -14.57 2.36
C ALA A 88 12.61 -14.21 1.20
N PHE A 89 12.04 -13.00 1.21
CA PHE A 89 11.26 -12.49 0.09
C PHE A 89 11.45 -10.99 -0.07
N PHE A 90 11.22 -10.50 -1.28
CA PHE A 90 11.16 -9.08 -1.57
C PHE A 90 10.00 -8.76 -2.52
N LYS A 91 9.56 -7.50 -2.50
CA LYS A 91 8.61 -6.93 -3.44
C LYS A 91 9.07 -5.51 -3.75
N VAL A 92 9.13 -5.15 -5.02
CA VAL A 92 9.32 -3.76 -5.47
C VAL A 92 8.27 -3.48 -6.53
N GLU A 93 7.39 -2.54 -6.25
CA GLU A 93 6.25 -2.17 -7.09
C GLU A 93 6.28 -0.66 -7.39
N TRP A 94 5.88 -0.29 -8.59
CA TRP A 94 5.78 1.10 -9.06
C TRP A 94 4.41 1.34 -9.72
N ASP A 95 3.92 2.56 -9.63
CA ASP A 95 2.75 3.01 -10.39
C ASP A 95 3.07 3.02 -11.90
N ALA A 96 2.06 2.73 -12.71
CA ALA A 96 2.13 2.71 -14.17
C ALA A 96 0.92 3.47 -14.76
N ASP A 97 0.97 4.80 -14.74
CA ASP A 97 -0.11 5.63 -15.28
C ASP A 97 -0.10 5.59 -16.82
N LEU A 98 -1.17 5.02 -17.38
CA LEU A 98 -1.32 4.83 -18.83
C LEU A 98 -2.01 6.00 -19.54
N VAL A 99 -2.61 6.93 -18.79
CA VAL A 99 -3.47 7.98 -19.36
C VAL A 99 -2.72 9.31 -19.40
N ASN A 100 -2.13 9.71 -18.27
CA ASN A 100 -1.51 11.04 -18.14
C ASN A 100 0.02 11.00 -18.28
N GLY A 101 0.62 9.83 -18.54
CA GLY A 101 2.06 9.70 -18.76
C GLY A 101 2.91 10.07 -17.53
N GLY A 102 2.41 9.74 -16.33
CA GLY A 102 2.99 10.15 -15.05
C GLY A 102 4.33 9.49 -14.67
N SER A 103 4.95 10.00 -13.60
CA SER A 103 6.21 9.48 -13.05
C SER A 103 6.04 8.11 -12.39
N PHE A 104 7.09 7.27 -12.48
CA PHE A 104 7.22 6.01 -11.74
C PHE A 104 7.28 6.27 -10.22
N LYS A 105 6.12 6.42 -9.57
CA LYS A 105 6.02 6.54 -8.12
C LYS A 105 6.16 5.17 -7.47
N GLY A 106 6.93 5.11 -6.37
CA GLY A 106 7.10 3.87 -5.61
C GLY A 106 5.82 3.49 -4.87
N ARG A 107 5.44 2.21 -4.97
CA ARG A 107 4.32 1.61 -4.24
C ARG A 107 4.84 0.74 -3.10
N ASP A 108 4.31 -0.48 -2.92
CA ASP A 108 4.84 -1.40 -1.93
C ASP A 108 6.26 -1.84 -2.34
N GLN A 109 7.25 -1.48 -1.53
CA GLN A 109 8.67 -1.75 -1.74
C GLN A 109 9.28 -2.22 -0.42
N TYR A 110 9.46 -3.52 -0.26
CA TYR A 110 9.92 -4.09 1.00
C TYR A 110 10.70 -5.38 0.80
N ILE A 111 11.51 -5.71 1.81
CA ILE A 111 12.15 -7.00 2.00
C ILE A 111 11.66 -7.62 3.29
N GLY A 112 11.75 -8.94 3.44
CA GLY A 112 11.41 -9.58 4.69
C GLY A 112 11.75 -11.05 4.74
N ILE A 113 11.44 -11.62 5.90
CA ILE A 113 11.63 -13.03 6.22
C ILE A 113 10.28 -13.60 6.63
N LYS A 114 9.97 -14.77 6.10
CA LYS A 114 8.80 -15.58 6.47
C LYS A 114 9.31 -16.83 7.18
N MET A 115 8.68 -17.15 8.30
CA MET A 115 8.87 -18.37 9.08
C MET A 115 7.52 -19.07 9.18
N GLU A 116 7.44 -20.35 8.82
CA GLU A 116 6.16 -21.08 8.79
C GLU A 116 5.40 -21.03 10.12
N GLN A 117 6.12 -21.12 11.23
CA GLN A 117 5.54 -21.14 12.59
C GLN A 117 5.29 -19.75 13.18
N PHE A 118 6.03 -18.73 12.73
CA PHE A 118 6.01 -17.40 13.36
C PHE A 118 5.41 -16.32 12.46
N GLY A 119 5.14 -16.60 11.20
CA GLY A 119 4.52 -15.65 10.27
C GLY A 119 5.56 -14.91 9.45
N LYS A 120 5.33 -13.63 9.17
CA LYS A 120 6.14 -12.84 8.26
C LYS A 120 6.51 -11.50 8.91
N LEU A 121 7.78 -11.13 8.79
CA LEU A 121 8.29 -9.83 9.18
C LEU A 121 8.86 -9.12 7.94
N SER A 122 8.50 -7.85 7.74
CA SER A 122 8.87 -7.06 6.55
C SER A 122 9.30 -5.65 6.92
N PHE A 123 10.19 -5.07 6.11
CA PHE A 123 10.73 -3.73 6.30
C PHE A 123 10.78 -2.96 4.98
N GLY A 124 10.41 -1.68 5.02
CA GLY A 124 10.40 -0.78 3.85
C GLY A 124 9.12 0.05 3.75
N THR A 125 8.61 0.21 2.52
CA THR A 125 7.36 0.88 2.21
C THR A 125 6.26 -0.15 1.94
N MET A 126 5.16 -0.08 2.68
CA MET A 126 4.09 -1.06 2.55
C MET A 126 2.73 -0.53 2.99
N SER A 127 1.67 -1.17 2.49
CA SER A 127 0.31 -0.95 2.98
C SER A 127 0.20 -1.27 4.47
N THR A 128 -0.50 -0.43 5.23
CA THR A 128 -0.65 -0.56 6.68
C THR A 128 -1.79 -1.51 7.06
N ALA A 129 -1.94 -1.79 8.37
CA ALA A 129 -3.00 -2.66 8.85
C ALA A 129 -4.40 -2.13 8.55
N TYR A 130 -4.55 -0.81 8.45
CA TYR A 130 -5.79 -0.16 8.05
C TYR A 130 -6.12 -0.40 6.57
N LYS A 131 -5.15 -0.26 5.67
CA LYS A 131 -5.38 -0.42 4.23
C LYS A 131 -5.60 -1.87 3.81
N SER A 132 -4.88 -2.79 4.42
CA SER A 132 -4.72 -4.16 3.89
C SER A 132 -6.02 -4.98 3.82
N PRO A 133 -6.95 -4.88 4.78
CA PRO A 133 -8.25 -5.56 4.69
C PRO A 133 -9.19 -4.96 3.65
N GLY A 134 -9.10 -3.64 3.41
CA GLY A 134 -10.01 -2.91 2.52
C GLY A 134 -10.09 -3.51 1.13
N SER A 135 -8.95 -3.97 0.57
CA SER A 135 -8.89 -4.58 -0.77
C SER A 135 -9.64 -5.91 -0.90
N LYS A 136 -10.03 -6.54 0.21
CA LYS A 136 -10.72 -7.84 0.23
C LYS A 136 -12.23 -7.71 0.40
N ILE A 137 -12.71 -6.58 0.92
CA ILE A 137 -14.13 -6.32 1.17
C ILE A 137 -14.72 -5.30 0.19
N ASP A 138 -13.86 -4.57 -0.50
CA ASP A 138 -14.26 -3.57 -1.49
C ASP A 138 -14.36 -4.21 -2.89
N ALA A 139 -15.59 -4.41 -3.36
CA ALA A 139 -15.86 -4.94 -4.70
C ALA A 139 -15.45 -3.97 -5.82
N PHE A 140 -15.30 -2.68 -5.49
CA PHE A 140 -14.90 -1.61 -6.39
C PHE A 140 -13.45 -1.19 -6.15
N TYR A 141 -12.66 -2.01 -5.45
CA TYR A 141 -11.27 -1.70 -5.13
C TYR A 141 -10.48 -1.38 -6.40
N ARG A 142 -9.74 -0.26 -6.40
CA ARG A 142 -9.03 0.27 -7.58
C ARG A 142 -9.96 0.70 -8.71
N THR A 143 -11.10 1.28 -8.38
CA THR A 143 -11.93 2.04 -9.31
C THR A 143 -12.25 3.40 -8.68
N PRO A 144 -12.83 4.35 -9.42
CA PRO A 144 -13.32 5.60 -8.83
C PRO A 144 -14.36 5.38 -7.72
N LEU A 145 -15.09 4.25 -7.76
CA LEU A 145 -16.14 3.90 -6.79
C LEU A 145 -15.63 3.08 -5.59
N GLN A 146 -14.31 2.90 -5.46
CA GLN A 146 -13.74 2.19 -4.30
C GLN A 146 -14.27 2.79 -2.99
N MET A 147 -14.59 1.93 -2.02
CA MET A 147 -15.27 2.32 -0.77
C MET A 147 -14.61 3.50 -0.05
N ARG A 148 -13.28 3.59 -0.14
CA ARG A 148 -12.50 4.69 0.41
C ARG A 148 -12.75 6.05 -0.26
N ALA A 149 -12.92 6.06 -1.58
CA ALA A 149 -13.16 7.29 -2.35
C ALA A 149 -14.55 7.85 -2.07
N VAL A 150 -15.52 6.98 -1.78
CA VAL A 150 -16.93 7.34 -1.54
C VAL A 150 -17.30 7.42 -0.04
N GLY A 151 -16.32 7.44 0.87
CA GLY A 151 -16.56 7.65 2.30
C GLY A 151 -17.14 6.45 3.07
N LEU A 152 -17.10 5.25 2.50
CA LEU A 152 -17.54 4.00 3.14
C LEU A 152 -16.44 3.30 3.96
N GLN A 153 -15.22 3.86 3.98
CA GLN A 153 -14.12 3.42 4.85
C GLN A 153 -13.63 4.57 5.73
N SER A 154 -13.05 4.25 6.88
CA SER A 154 -12.42 5.22 7.77
C SER A 154 -11.31 6.00 7.05
N ASN A 155 -11.12 7.27 7.40
CA ASN A 155 -10.04 8.11 6.87
C ASN A 155 -8.64 7.55 7.14
N LEU A 156 -8.46 6.70 8.15
CA LEU A 156 -7.20 5.98 8.38
C LEU A 156 -6.85 5.04 7.22
N HIS A 157 -7.87 4.50 6.53
CA HIS A 157 -7.63 3.72 5.33
C HIS A 157 -6.90 4.63 4.33
N SER A 158 -7.42 5.84 4.06
CA SER A 158 -6.82 6.85 3.17
C SER A 158 -5.45 7.40 3.60
N GLY A 159 -4.88 6.91 4.70
CA GLY A 159 -3.59 7.37 5.20
C GLY A 159 -3.68 8.62 6.07
N LYS A 160 -4.82 8.88 6.73
CA LYS A 160 -4.84 9.91 7.79
C LYS A 160 -3.80 9.52 8.85
N GLY A 161 -2.76 10.34 9.04
CA GLY A 161 -1.63 10.06 9.92
C GLY A 161 -0.45 9.33 9.25
N GLU A 162 -0.52 9.04 7.95
CA GLU A 162 0.55 8.41 7.18
C GLU A 162 0.82 9.22 5.91
N GLU A 163 2.07 9.27 5.46
CA GLU A 163 2.42 9.84 4.15
C GLU A 163 2.04 8.86 3.03
N GLY A 164 0.75 8.83 2.66
CA GLY A 164 0.27 8.29 1.39
C GLY A 164 -0.74 7.15 1.46
N GLN A 165 -2.03 7.45 1.25
CA GLN A 165 -3.08 6.48 0.87
C GLN A 165 -3.09 5.17 1.68
N GLY A 166 -2.76 5.19 2.98
CA GLY A 166 -2.69 4.00 3.84
C GLY A 166 -1.46 3.10 3.61
N ARG A 167 -0.38 3.68 3.09
CA ARG A 167 0.95 3.09 3.04
C ARG A 167 1.87 3.93 3.91
N ALA A 168 2.78 3.25 4.59
CA ALA A 168 3.82 3.88 5.36
C ALA A 168 5.20 3.48 4.80
N THR A 169 6.12 4.45 4.77
CA THR A 169 7.55 4.27 4.49
C THR A 169 8.31 4.12 5.81
N ASN A 170 9.58 3.72 5.77
CA ASN A 170 10.40 3.51 6.98
C ASN A 170 9.68 2.67 8.05
N THR A 171 9.05 1.58 7.61
CA THR A 171 8.07 0.84 8.43
C THR A 171 8.46 -0.62 8.57
N ALA A 172 8.26 -1.17 9.77
CA ALA A 172 8.23 -2.60 10.02
C ALA A 172 6.79 -3.10 10.02
N ARG A 173 6.57 -4.30 9.47
CA ARG A 173 5.28 -4.99 9.49
C ARG A 173 5.42 -6.43 9.90
N TYR A 174 4.54 -6.85 10.80
CA TYR A 174 4.35 -8.24 11.17
C TYR A 174 2.99 -8.76 10.68
N ASP A 175 2.98 -9.95 10.08
CA ASP A 175 1.78 -10.70 9.72
C ASP A 175 1.86 -12.08 10.39
N SER A 176 0.90 -12.41 11.25
CA SER A 176 0.91 -13.70 11.96
C SER A 176 0.59 -14.89 11.04
N PRO A 177 0.95 -16.12 11.44
CA PRO A 177 0.32 -17.31 10.87
C PRO A 177 -1.19 -17.27 11.07
N LYS A 178 -1.91 -18.07 10.29
CA LYS A 178 -3.35 -18.26 10.46
C LYS A 178 -3.60 -19.34 11.50
N PHE A 179 -4.38 -19.03 12.52
CA PHE A 179 -4.83 -19.98 13.53
C PHE A 179 -6.35 -20.08 13.49
N ASN A 180 -6.88 -21.24 13.07
CA ASN A 180 -8.33 -21.48 12.89
C ASN A 180 -9.04 -20.37 12.09
N GLY A 181 -8.38 -19.88 11.03
CA GLY A 181 -8.90 -18.81 10.17
C GLY A 181 -8.63 -17.39 10.67
N VAL A 182 -8.17 -17.20 11.91
CA VAL A 182 -7.80 -15.89 12.48
C VAL A 182 -6.34 -15.56 12.16
N SER A 183 -6.05 -14.31 11.83
CA SER A 183 -4.68 -13.78 11.70
C SER A 183 -4.65 -12.32 12.13
N VAL A 184 -3.53 -11.88 12.69
CA VAL A 184 -3.29 -10.48 13.05
C VAL A 184 -2.20 -9.87 12.18
N MET A 185 -2.24 -8.56 12.05
CA MET A 185 -1.19 -7.77 11.42
C MET A 185 -0.91 -6.53 12.26
N ALA A 186 0.34 -6.09 12.24
CA ALA A 186 0.78 -4.89 12.92
C ALA A 186 1.79 -4.14 12.05
N THR A 187 1.76 -2.81 12.07
CA THR A 187 2.83 -1.97 11.52
C THR A 187 3.30 -0.97 12.55
N TYR A 188 4.58 -0.63 12.47
CA TYR A 188 5.21 0.44 13.23
C TYR A 188 6.15 1.20 12.30
N THR A 189 5.90 2.51 12.16
CA THR A 189 6.74 3.42 11.39
C THR A 189 7.81 3.97 12.31
N PHE A 190 9.06 3.87 11.89
CA PHE A 190 10.18 4.42 12.63
C PHE A 190 10.30 5.92 12.32
N ASP A 191 10.78 6.65 13.32
CA ASP A 191 11.27 8.01 13.17
C ASP A 191 12.14 8.16 11.91
N SER A 192 11.79 9.17 11.13
CA SER A 192 12.61 9.65 10.03
C SER A 192 13.25 10.96 10.50
N ASN A 193 14.58 11.05 10.51
CA ASN A 193 15.34 12.26 10.87
C ASN A 193 14.90 13.49 10.04
N LYS A 194 13.75 14.09 10.35
CA LYS A 194 13.21 15.27 9.70
C LYS A 194 13.81 16.46 10.43
N GLN A 195 14.54 17.27 9.67
CA GLN A 195 15.19 18.45 10.21
C GLN A 195 14.16 19.57 10.32
N GLY A 196 13.63 19.82 11.53
CA GLY A 196 12.69 20.92 11.82
C GLY A 196 11.70 20.60 12.94
N ASN A 197 11.03 21.64 13.47
CA ASN A 197 9.94 21.51 14.46
C ASN A 197 8.65 20.98 13.81
N VAL A 198 8.70 19.78 13.25
CA VAL A 198 7.51 19.05 12.80
C VAL A 198 7.21 18.03 13.91
N GLU A 199 5.93 17.88 14.28
CA GLU A 199 5.51 16.81 15.20
C GLU A 199 6.07 15.48 14.68
N ASP A 200 6.91 14.85 15.51
CA ASP A 200 7.56 13.59 15.22
C ASP A 200 6.73 12.48 15.86
N ASP A 201 5.70 12.07 15.13
CA ASP A 201 4.89 10.93 15.51
C ASP A 201 5.50 9.67 14.89
N ASP A 202 5.45 8.56 15.65
CA ASP A 202 5.74 7.21 15.19
C ASP A 202 4.40 6.45 14.94
N PRO A 203 3.78 6.54 13.75
CA PRO A 203 2.54 5.86 13.47
C PRO A 203 2.64 4.35 13.69
N TYR A 204 1.58 3.79 14.27
CA TYR A 204 1.38 2.35 14.32
C TYR A 204 -0.03 1.98 13.85
N SER A 205 -0.18 0.75 13.39
CA SER A 205 -1.49 0.20 13.07
C SER A 205 -1.59 -1.25 13.49
N LEU A 206 -2.77 -1.67 13.92
CA LEU A 206 -3.09 -3.04 14.30
C LEU A 206 -4.31 -3.49 13.53
N GLY A 207 -4.39 -4.78 13.19
CA GLY A 207 -5.54 -5.33 12.52
C GLY A 207 -5.70 -6.81 12.79
N ILE A 208 -6.95 -7.26 12.88
CA ILE A 208 -7.34 -8.66 12.98
C ILE A 208 -8.20 -9.02 11.78
N GLN A 209 -8.01 -10.23 11.26
CA GLN A 209 -8.81 -10.78 10.17
C GLN A 209 -9.24 -12.19 10.51
N TYR A 210 -10.43 -12.56 10.05
CA TYR A 210 -10.95 -13.92 10.05
C TYR A 210 -11.31 -14.33 8.62
N LYS A 211 -10.88 -15.53 8.21
CA LYS A 211 -11.33 -16.20 6.98
C LYS A 211 -11.65 -17.66 7.29
N GLY A 212 -12.93 -18.02 7.19
CA GLY A 212 -13.41 -19.38 7.42
C GLY A 212 -14.66 -19.67 6.58
N GLY A 213 -14.65 -20.79 5.85
CA GLY A 213 -15.69 -21.09 4.87
C GLY A 213 -15.89 -19.94 3.87
N ASN A 214 -17.13 -19.48 3.73
CA ASN A 214 -17.51 -18.35 2.86
C ASN A 214 -17.48 -16.99 3.56
N PHE A 215 -17.01 -16.93 4.81
CA PHE A 215 -17.00 -15.70 5.60
C PHE A 215 -15.59 -15.08 5.64
N TYR A 216 -15.56 -13.77 5.43
CA TYR A 216 -14.41 -12.92 5.69
C TYR A 216 -14.84 -11.74 6.55
N ALA A 217 -14.08 -11.45 7.61
CA ALA A 217 -14.27 -10.29 8.46
C ALA A 217 -12.91 -9.70 8.83
N ALA A 218 -12.86 -8.39 9.04
CA ALA A 218 -11.67 -7.71 9.50
C ALA A 218 -12.01 -6.49 10.34
N ALA A 219 -11.11 -6.16 11.26
CA ALA A 219 -11.14 -4.92 12.03
C ALA A 219 -9.70 -4.41 12.17
N SER A 220 -9.53 -3.09 12.12
CA SER A 220 -8.25 -2.39 12.24
C SER A 220 -8.48 -1.00 12.79
#